data_AF-R7V9D6-F1
#
_entry.id   AF-R7V9D6-F1
#
_cell.length_a   1.000
_cell.length_b   1.000
_cell.length_c   1.000
_cell.angle_alpha   90.00
_cell.angle_beta   90.00
_cell.angle_gamma   90.00
#
_symmetry.space_group_name_H-M   'P 1'
#
loop_
_entity.id
_entity.type
_entity.pdbx_description
1 polymer ?
#
loop_
_entity_poly.entity_id
_entity_poly.type
_entity_poly.pdbx_seq_one_letter_code
_entity_poly.pdbx_strand_id
1 'polypeptide(L)'
;EIEAQVKALQESRAALRKEKGEEEENEDADERIGLGQSGNFDTDIYEGNKGKFDGYVTSIAASDEPDEDDEFPAAGLGTKNKYSAPLNILNDLSREEKDFDPLADHRVPRIADREDEYRAKRRHMVLSPGARHDPFDAGKNLLYFFLF
;
A
#
# COMPACT_ATOMS: atom_id res chain seq x y z
N GLU A 1 -3.91 47.85 9.98
CA GLU A 1 -4.15 47.09 8.72
C GLU A 1 -4.33 45.60 8.96
N ILE A 2 -3.42 44.94 9.69
CA ILE A 2 -3.50 43.50 10.02
C ILE A 2 -4.78 43.12 10.77
N GLU A 3 -5.20 43.89 11.78
CA GLU A 3 -6.41 43.60 12.55
C GLU A 3 -7.69 43.62 11.71
N ALA A 4 -7.76 44.51 10.72
CA ALA A 4 -8.88 44.57 9.77
C ALA A 4 -8.89 43.35 8.85
N GLN A 5 -7.71 42.86 8.42
CA GLN A 5 -7.59 41.64 7.63
C GLN A 5 -8.00 40.39 8.43
N VAL A 6 -7.61 40.29 9.71
CA VAL A 6 -8.00 39.18 10.58
C VAL A 6 -9.51 39.15 10.79
N LYS A 7 -10.13 40.31 11.02
CA LYS A 7 -11.58 40.41 11.17
C LYS A 7 -12.31 39.98 9.89
N ALA A 8 -11.86 40.45 8.73
CA ALA A 8 -12.42 40.05 7.43
C ALA A 8 -12.28 38.55 7.16
N LEU A 9 -11.14 37.94 7.53
CA LEU A 9 -10.91 36.49 7.43
C LEU A 9 -11.85 35.69 8.35
N GLN A 10 -12.11 36.18 9.57
CA GLN A 10 -13.03 35.53 10.50
C GLN A 10 -14.48 35.58 10.01
N GLU A 11 -14.92 36.73 9.48
CA GLU A 11 -16.26 36.89 8.90
C GLU A 11 -16.46 36.02 7.66
N SER A 12 -15.47 36.00 6.75
CA SER A 12 -15.47 35.13 5.58
C SER A 12 -15.52 33.64 5.96
N ARG A 13 -14.71 33.22 6.94
CA ARG A 13 -14.69 31.83 7.43
C ARG A 13 -16.01 31.44 8.10
N ALA A 14 -16.64 32.34 8.85
CA ALA A 14 -17.94 32.09 9.46
C ALA A 14 -19.07 31.99 8.41
N ALA A 15 -19.03 32.80 7.36
CA ALA A 15 -19.98 32.71 6.25
C ALA A 15 -19.85 31.39 5.48
N LEU A 16 -18.62 30.98 5.15
CA LEU A 16 -18.34 29.70 4.50
C LEU A 16 -18.79 28.50 5.35
N ARG A 17 -18.60 28.56 6.67
CA ARG A 17 -19.03 27.48 7.59
C ARG A 17 -20.55 27.31 7.57
N LYS A 18 -21.31 28.41 7.55
CA LYS A 18 -22.78 28.39 7.42
C LYS A 18 -23.24 27.90 6.04
N GLU A 19 -22.57 28.34 4.97
CA GLU A 19 -22.89 27.91 3.60
C GLU A 19 -22.64 26.42 3.39
N LYS A 20 -21.60 25.87 4.01
CA LYS A 20 -21.28 24.44 3.97
C LYS A 20 -22.19 23.57 4.85
N GLY A 21 -23.15 24.14 5.56
CA GLY A 21 -24.00 23.39 6.49
C GLY A 21 -23.21 22.80 7.67
N GLU A 22 -22.00 23.30 7.96
CA GLU A 22 -21.24 22.97 9.17
C GLU A 22 -21.82 23.76 10.37
N GLU A 23 -23.16 23.77 10.50
CA GLU A 23 -23.79 23.87 11.81
C GLU A 23 -23.27 22.69 12.63
N GLU A 24 -23.20 22.82 13.95
CA GLU A 24 -22.75 21.69 14.77
C GLU A 24 -23.77 20.55 14.66
N GLU A 25 -23.62 19.71 13.63
CA GLU A 25 -24.15 18.36 13.53
C GLU A 25 -23.58 17.61 14.74
N ASN A 26 -24.31 17.73 15.84
CA ASN A 26 -24.39 16.74 16.90
C ASN A 26 -25.28 15.59 16.42
N GLU A 27 -25.14 15.15 15.18
CA GLU A 27 -25.94 14.02 14.68
C GLU A 27 -25.27 12.67 14.92
N ASP A 28 -23.96 12.60 15.21
CA ASP A 28 -23.33 11.32 15.60
C ASP A 28 -22.25 11.51 16.68
N ALA A 29 -22.65 11.97 17.87
CA ALA A 29 -21.78 11.89 19.05
C ALA A 29 -21.50 10.43 19.46
N ASP A 30 -22.38 9.49 19.09
CA ASP A 30 -22.26 8.07 19.39
C ASP A 30 -21.32 7.32 18.42
N GLU A 31 -21.00 7.88 17.24
CA GLU A 31 -20.01 7.30 16.31
C GLU A 31 -18.60 7.87 16.48
N ARG A 32 -18.45 8.99 17.20
CA ARG A 32 -17.14 9.60 17.43
C ARG A 32 -16.44 8.97 18.62
N ILE A 33 -15.50 8.09 18.32
CA ILE A 33 -14.68 7.39 19.30
C ILE A 33 -13.60 8.34 19.83
N GLY A 34 -13.59 8.58 21.14
CA GLY A 34 -12.58 9.41 21.79
C GLY A 34 -11.18 8.80 21.74
N LEU A 35 -10.14 9.63 21.80
CA LEU A 35 -8.75 9.17 21.84
C LEU A 35 -8.52 8.30 23.08
N GLY A 36 -8.23 7.01 22.89
CA GLY A 36 -8.05 6.03 23.97
C GLY A 36 -9.30 5.21 24.32
N GLN A 37 -10.43 5.44 23.64
CA GLN A 37 -11.64 4.64 23.79
C GLN A 37 -11.69 3.55 22.71
N SER A 38 -12.14 2.34 23.08
CA SER A 38 -12.44 1.30 22.10
C SER A 38 -13.72 1.67 21.35
N GLY A 39 -13.68 1.59 20.03
CA GLY A 39 -14.79 1.95 19.17
C GLY A 39 -15.99 1.00 19.20
N ASN A 40 -17.02 1.38 18.44
CA ASN A 40 -18.13 0.51 18.08
C ASN A 40 -17.68 -0.44 16.97
N PHE A 41 -17.01 -1.53 17.35
CA PHE A 41 -16.66 -2.61 16.42
C PHE A 41 -17.80 -3.63 16.34
N ASP A 42 -17.85 -4.42 15.27
CA ASP A 42 -18.83 -5.51 15.06
C ASP A 42 -18.84 -6.48 16.25
N THR A 43 -19.72 -6.21 17.23
CA THR A 43 -19.78 -6.95 18.49
C THR A 43 -20.33 -8.35 18.26
N ASP A 44 -21.16 -8.55 17.24
CA ASP A 44 -21.65 -9.87 16.85
C ASP A 44 -20.53 -10.83 16.37
N ILE A 45 -19.43 -10.30 15.85
CA ILE A 45 -18.26 -11.07 15.42
C ILE A 45 -17.22 -11.18 16.54
N TYR A 46 -16.96 -10.08 17.25
CA TYR A 46 -15.84 -10.01 18.19
C TYR A 46 -16.23 -10.20 19.67
N GLU A 47 -17.49 -10.06 20.05
CA GLU A 47 -18.03 -10.38 21.38
C GLU A 47 -18.24 -11.90 21.50
N GLY A 48 -17.10 -12.59 21.46
CA GLY A 48 -16.91 -14.04 21.46
C GLY A 48 -18.12 -14.89 21.81
N ASN A 49 -18.67 -15.54 20.79
CA ASN A 49 -19.45 -16.76 20.98
C ASN A 49 -18.70 -17.71 21.93
N LYS A 50 -19.40 -18.18 22.95
CA LYS A 50 -18.88 -19.00 24.07
C LYS A 50 -18.23 -20.33 23.65
N GLY A 51 -18.26 -20.66 22.35
CA GLY A 51 -17.75 -21.90 21.77
C GLY A 51 -16.52 -21.73 20.85
N LYS A 52 -15.84 -20.58 20.82
CA LYS A 52 -14.66 -20.41 19.93
C LYS A 52 -13.50 -21.40 20.17
N PHE A 53 -13.49 -22.04 21.33
CA PHE A 53 -12.53 -23.09 21.70
C PHE A 53 -13.18 -24.46 21.91
N ASP A 54 -14.47 -24.60 21.56
CA ASP A 54 -15.16 -25.88 21.70
C ASP A 54 -14.57 -26.90 20.70
N GLY A 55 -14.18 -28.07 21.19
CA GLY A 55 -13.48 -29.09 20.42
C GLY A 55 -11.94 -28.94 20.33
N TYR A 56 -11.36 -27.89 20.91
CA TYR A 56 -9.90 -27.73 20.99
C TYR A 56 -9.37 -28.00 22.39
N VAL A 57 -8.16 -28.55 22.45
CA VAL A 57 -7.42 -28.72 23.71
C VAL A 57 -6.70 -27.41 24.01
N THR A 58 -7.12 -26.70 25.05
CA THR A 58 -6.56 -25.38 25.41
C THR A 58 -5.25 -25.45 26.20
N SER A 59 -4.76 -26.65 26.48
CA SER A 59 -3.50 -26.88 27.18
C SER A 59 -2.89 -28.22 26.79
N ILE A 60 -1.67 -28.20 26.30
CA ILE A 60 -0.87 -29.41 26.07
C ILE A 60 -0.13 -29.74 27.38
N ALA A 61 0.03 -31.02 27.71
CA ALA A 61 0.77 -31.43 28.89
C ALA A 61 2.23 -30.96 28.80
N ALA A 62 2.74 -30.33 29.87
CA ALA A 62 4.14 -29.93 30.00
C ALA A 62 5.02 -31.14 30.39
N SER A 63 4.81 -32.30 29.76
CA SER A 63 5.62 -33.48 29.96
C SER A 63 6.83 -33.40 29.05
N ASP A 64 8.02 -33.18 29.61
CA ASP A 64 9.33 -33.19 28.93
C ASP A 64 9.79 -34.62 28.54
N GLU A 65 8.88 -35.56 28.25
CA GLU A 65 9.30 -36.82 27.64
C GLU A 65 9.55 -36.58 26.16
N PRO A 66 10.80 -36.75 25.66
CA PRO A 66 11.01 -36.76 24.23
C PRO A 66 10.25 -37.95 23.66
N ASP A 67 9.35 -37.70 22.71
CA ASP A 67 8.86 -38.73 21.80
C ASP A 67 10.07 -39.27 21.00
N GLU A 68 10.80 -40.20 21.61
CA GLU A 68 11.72 -41.11 20.92
C GLU A 68 10.85 -42.07 20.13
N ASP A 69 10.61 -41.74 18.85
CA ASP A 69 10.56 -42.66 17.71
C ASP A 69 9.71 -42.07 16.60
N ASP A 70 10.31 -41.20 15.78
CA ASP A 70 9.88 -40.98 14.40
C ASP A 70 11.07 -40.48 13.56
N GLU A 71 12.20 -41.19 13.62
CA GLU A 71 13.25 -41.08 12.61
C GLU A 71 12.77 -41.78 11.33
N PHE A 72 11.92 -41.08 10.57
CA PHE A 72 11.67 -41.42 9.17
C PHE A 72 13.00 -41.37 8.42
N PRO A 73 13.47 -42.46 7.78
CA PRO A 73 14.64 -42.38 6.94
C PRO A 73 14.32 -41.44 5.78
N ALA A 74 14.99 -40.29 5.72
CA ALA A 74 15.01 -39.36 4.58
C ALA A 74 15.76 -39.96 3.37
N ALA A 75 15.56 -41.26 3.11
CA ALA A 75 16.09 -41.96 1.96
C ALA A 75 15.06 -41.87 0.82
N GLY A 76 15.17 -40.80 0.02
CA GLY A 76 14.42 -40.74 -1.22
C GLY A 76 13.92 -39.37 -1.65
N LEU A 77 14.66 -38.29 -1.39
CA LEU A 77 14.46 -37.08 -2.19
C LEU A 77 15.12 -37.24 -3.56
N GLY A 78 14.76 -38.32 -4.26
CA GLY A 78 14.98 -38.44 -5.69
C GLY A 78 14.47 -37.17 -6.33
N THR A 79 15.26 -36.62 -7.25
CA THR A 79 14.97 -35.40 -8.00
C THR A 79 13.48 -35.32 -8.28
N LYS A 80 12.76 -34.50 -7.50
CA LYS A 80 11.31 -34.38 -7.62
C LYS A 80 11.07 -34.03 -9.08
N ASN A 81 10.28 -34.85 -9.78
CA ASN A 81 9.84 -34.54 -11.13
C ASN A 81 9.22 -33.13 -11.04
N LYS A 82 9.91 -32.15 -11.60
CA LYS A 82 9.46 -30.76 -11.57
C LYS A 82 8.30 -30.70 -12.55
N TYR A 83 7.08 -30.96 -12.04
CA TYR A 83 5.83 -30.70 -12.74
C TYR A 83 5.61 -29.18 -12.78
N SER A 84 6.53 -28.47 -13.41
CA SER A 84 6.46 -27.04 -13.67
C SER A 84 6.16 -26.84 -15.15
N ALA A 85 5.41 -25.80 -15.47
CA ALA A 85 5.13 -25.45 -16.86
C ALA A 85 6.45 -25.26 -17.64
N PRO A 86 6.53 -25.69 -18.91
CA PRO A 86 7.70 -25.50 -19.73
C PRO A 86 8.01 -24.00 -19.87
N LEU A 87 9.29 -23.64 -19.79
CA LEU A 87 9.76 -22.24 -19.77
C LEU A 87 9.21 -21.41 -20.93
N ASN A 88 8.94 -22.03 -22.08
CA ASN A 88 8.37 -21.36 -23.24
C ASN A 88 6.98 -20.80 -22.95
N ILE A 89 6.12 -21.54 -22.24
CA ILE A 89 4.77 -21.10 -21.87
C ILE A 89 4.85 -20.02 -20.78
N LEU A 90 5.74 -20.18 -19.81
CA LEU A 90 5.94 -19.19 -18.74
C LEU A 90 6.42 -17.83 -19.29
N ASN A 91 7.31 -17.86 -20.29
CA ASN A 91 7.81 -16.64 -20.93
C ASN A 91 6.76 -15.96 -21.82
N ASP A 92 5.78 -16.68 -22.34
CA ASP A 92 4.69 -16.11 -23.15
C ASP A 92 3.67 -15.40 -22.24
N LEU A 93 3.23 -16.09 -21.18
CA LEU A 93 2.30 -15.53 -20.18
C LEU A 93 2.86 -14.28 -19.51
N SER A 94 4.15 -14.31 -19.14
CA SER A 94 4.79 -13.15 -18.52
C SER A 94 5.01 -11.98 -19.46
N ARG A 95 4.82 -12.11 -20.78
CA ARG A 95 4.88 -10.97 -21.72
C ARG A 95 3.53 -10.28 -21.86
N GLU A 96 2.44 -11.02 -21.76
CA GLU A 96 1.07 -10.50 -21.91
C GLU A 96 0.62 -9.67 -20.70
N GLU A 97 1.16 -9.92 -19.50
CA GLU A 97 0.77 -9.23 -18.26
C GLU A 97 1.61 -8.00 -17.88
N LYS A 98 2.70 -7.67 -18.60
CA LYS A 98 3.65 -6.64 -18.12
C LYS A 98 3.06 -5.24 -18.00
N ASP A 99 2.04 -4.94 -18.80
CA ASP A 99 1.45 -3.61 -18.88
C ASP A 99 0.00 -3.57 -18.39
N PHE A 100 -0.53 -4.70 -17.90
CA PHE A 100 -1.88 -4.76 -17.37
C PHE A 100 -1.86 -4.42 -15.87
N ASP A 101 -2.21 -3.18 -15.54
CA ASP A 101 -2.44 -2.75 -14.16
C ASP A 101 -3.88 -3.13 -13.76
N PRO A 102 -4.08 -4.13 -12.87
CA PRO A 102 -5.43 -4.54 -12.46
C PRO A 102 -6.18 -3.47 -11.67
N LEU A 103 -5.50 -2.41 -11.20
CA LEU A 103 -6.12 -1.27 -10.52
C LEU A 103 -6.27 -0.05 -11.44
N ALA A 104 -6.05 -0.20 -12.75
CA ALA A 104 -6.15 0.92 -13.71
C ALA A 104 -7.51 1.65 -13.62
N ASP A 105 -8.59 0.93 -13.33
CA ASP A 105 -9.94 1.47 -13.22
C ASP A 105 -10.20 2.24 -11.92
N HIS A 106 -9.51 1.86 -10.83
CA HIS A 106 -9.66 2.50 -9.51
C HIS A 106 -8.56 3.50 -9.18
N ARG A 107 -7.60 3.69 -10.09
CA ARG A 107 -6.50 4.62 -9.85
C ARG A 107 -7.03 6.04 -9.73
N VAL A 108 -6.54 6.78 -8.73
CA VAL A 108 -6.82 8.21 -8.63
C VAL A 108 -6.28 8.91 -9.89
N PRO A 109 -7.09 9.71 -10.62
CA PRO A 109 -6.66 10.31 -11.87
C PRO A 109 -5.50 11.27 -11.62
N ARG A 110 -4.42 11.12 -12.39
CA ARG A 110 -3.19 11.93 -12.24
C ARG A 110 -3.48 13.35 -12.73
N ILE A 111 -2.67 14.31 -12.27
CA ILE A 111 -2.75 15.70 -12.75
C ILE A 111 -2.61 15.74 -14.28
N ALA A 112 -1.75 14.89 -14.83
CA ALA A 112 -1.54 14.76 -16.27
C ALA A 112 -2.80 14.39 -17.07
N ASP A 113 -3.71 13.61 -16.46
CA ASP A 113 -4.94 13.14 -17.10
C ASP A 113 -6.02 14.25 -17.15
N ARG A 114 -5.85 15.30 -16.33
CA ARG A 114 -6.80 16.42 -16.19
C ARG A 114 -6.38 17.68 -16.93
N GLU A 115 -5.22 17.65 -17.59
CA GLU A 115 -4.60 18.82 -18.21
C GLU A 115 -4.86 18.87 -19.73
N ASP A 116 -5.08 20.08 -20.26
CA ASP A 116 -5.17 20.32 -21.71
C ASP A 116 -3.84 20.08 -22.45
N GLU A 117 -3.91 19.89 -23.77
CA GLU A 117 -2.73 19.67 -24.63
C GLU A 117 -1.64 20.77 -24.50
N TYR A 118 -2.04 22.03 -24.31
CA TYR A 118 -1.09 23.13 -24.11
C TYR A 118 -0.31 23.00 -22.79
N ARG A 119 -0.98 22.54 -21.72
CA ARG A 119 -0.35 22.30 -20.43
C ARG A 119 0.57 21.08 -20.49
N ALA A 120 0.19 20.05 -21.24
CA ALA A 120 1.03 18.88 -21.50
C ALA A 120 2.35 19.27 -22.20
N LYS A 121 2.30 20.18 -23.19
CA LYS A 121 3.52 20.67 -23.88
C LYS A 121 4.55 21.29 -22.93
N ARG A 122 4.12 21.96 -21.85
CA ARG A 122 5.05 22.52 -20.86
C ARG A 122 5.89 21.46 -20.15
N ARG A 123 5.37 20.24 -19.96
CA ARG A 123 6.14 19.13 -19.35
C ARG A 123 7.31 18.69 -20.23
N HIS A 124 7.18 18.87 -21.55
CA HIS A 124 8.20 18.52 -22.52
C HIS A 124 9.15 19.68 -22.86
N MET A 125 8.92 20.87 -22.30
CA MET A 125 9.83 22.00 -22.50
C MET A 125 11.07 21.85 -21.63
N VAL A 126 12.24 22.05 -22.25
CA VAL A 126 13.53 22.05 -21.57
C VAL A 126 13.59 23.30 -20.67
N LEU A 127 13.48 23.10 -19.36
CA LEU A 127 13.35 24.17 -18.37
C LEU A 127 14.67 24.91 -18.06
N SER A 128 15.82 24.34 -18.44
CA SER A 128 17.14 24.94 -18.18
C SER A 128 18.05 24.89 -19.42
N PRO A 129 18.91 25.90 -19.67
CA PRO A 129 19.84 25.91 -20.81
C PRO A 129 20.91 24.82 -20.76
N GLY A 130 21.08 24.15 -19.61
CA GLY A 130 21.95 23.00 -19.45
C GLY A 130 21.13 21.74 -19.28
N ALA A 131 21.53 20.68 -20.00
CA ALA A 131 21.15 19.32 -19.67
C ALA A 131 21.46 19.11 -18.18
N ARG A 132 20.44 18.74 -17.40
CA ARG A 132 20.65 18.31 -16.01
C ARG A 132 21.53 17.06 -16.09
N HIS A 133 22.83 17.24 -15.92
CA HIS A 133 23.77 16.13 -15.90
C HIS A 133 23.38 15.25 -14.72
N ASP A 134 22.93 14.04 -14.99
CA ASP A 134 22.66 13.05 -13.95
C ASP A 134 23.99 12.76 -13.22
N PRO A 135 24.12 13.09 -11.92
CA PRO A 135 25.35 12.88 -11.18
C PRO A 135 25.72 11.40 -11.02
N PHE A 136 24.81 10.47 -11.33
CA PHE A 136 25.04 9.03 -11.26
C PHE A 136 25.43 8.39 -12.60
N ASP A 137 25.46 9.15 -13.71
CA ASP A 137 25.87 8.61 -15.01
C ASP A 137 27.39 8.48 -15.16
N ALA A 138 28.16 9.07 -14.24
CA ALA A 138 29.62 8.98 -14.17
C ALA A 138 30.16 7.60 -13.68
N GLY A 139 29.29 6.65 -13.33
CA GLY A 139 29.69 5.37 -12.75
C GLY A 139 29.87 4.20 -13.72
N LYS A 140 29.56 4.35 -15.02
CA LYS A 140 29.43 3.20 -15.95
C LYS A 140 30.70 2.82 -16.73
N ASN A 141 31.81 3.57 -16.60
CA ASN A 141 32.97 3.42 -17.51
C ASN A 141 34.31 3.14 -16.78
N LEU A 142 34.35 2.22 -15.81
CA LEU A 142 35.60 1.78 -15.17
C LEU A 142 35.77 0.26 -15.19
N LEU A 143 35.59 -0.35 -16.36
CA LEU A 143 36.17 -1.66 -16.65
C LEU A 143 36.61 -1.63 -18.10
N TYR A 144 37.90 -1.39 -18.32
CA TYR A 144 38.74 -1.78 -19.47
C TYR A 144 39.87 -0.75 -19.56
N PHE A 145 41.03 -1.01 -18.94
CA PHE A 145 42.32 -0.63 -19.52
C PHE A 145 43.46 -1.43 -18.85
N PHE A 146 43.95 -2.38 -19.65
CA PHE A 146 45.31 -2.94 -19.75
C PHE A 146 45.89 -3.88 -18.67
N LEU A 147 45.76 -5.17 -18.99
CA LEU A 147 46.85 -6.14 -18.99
C LEU A 147 47.94 -5.71 -20.01
N PHE A 148 49.12 -5.30 -19.54
CA PHE A 148 50.45 -5.61 -20.11
C PHE A 148 51.55 -5.20 -19.14
#